data_AF-A0A955WCV2-F1
#
_entry.id   AF-A0A955WCV2-F1
#
_cell.length_a   1.000
_cell.length_b   1.000
_cell.length_c   1.000
_cell.angle_alpha   90.00
_cell.angle_beta   90.00
_cell.angle_gamma   90.00
#
_symmetry.space_group_name_H-M   'P 1'
#
loop_
_entity.id
_entity.type
_entity.pdbx_description
1 polymer ?
#
loop_
_entity_poly.entity_id
_entity_poly.type
_entity_poly.pdbx_seq_one_letter_code
_entity_poly.pdbx_strand_id
1 'polypeptide(L)'
;MGKTLGVVGAWAYHRLYRGDTSWPRRLVLTLPMRVLVEQTERVVRDFLGAAGMLAAGANIDGGPAVGAAVHTIMGGVATEPWHLCPDQPAVLLGTQDMLLSRALNRGYASPRARWPMEYAALNRDCLWVVDEIQLMGVGLSTSAQLQAFRCSDRAVGTTATWWMSATLQSSWLAHGELRADVDALDAACLRIPAEERHGGSFSGAKTCEVVTIPRASDKNLSAWAQSVLDAHEQSTGGAHGRVTLAVCNTVDDAVALHSQLQKQAAKAGSTAELRLVHSRFRPMERAAWVDAFLSREACGPGVDRIIVATQVVEAGVDISATTLITQLAPWASMVQRFGRCARYG
;
A
#
# COMPACT_ATOMS: atom_id res chain seq x y z
N MET A 1 1.41 -3.84 7.85
CA MET A 1 1.56 -3.04 9.08
C MET A 1 3.01 -3.01 9.58
N GLY A 2 3.74 -4.13 9.65
CA GLY A 2 5.12 -4.12 10.16
C GLY A 2 6.11 -3.21 9.40
N LYS A 3 6.08 -3.20 8.05
CA LYS A 3 7.08 -2.44 7.27
C LYS A 3 7.04 -0.93 7.54
N THR A 4 5.84 -0.33 7.50
CA THR A 4 5.62 1.12 7.71
C THR A 4 6.12 1.56 9.08
N LEU A 5 5.69 0.87 10.15
CA LEU A 5 6.11 1.20 11.51
C LEU A 5 7.61 0.96 11.72
N GLY A 6 8.20 -0.04 11.07
CA GLY A 6 9.65 -0.26 11.11
C GLY A 6 10.43 0.96 10.59
N VAL A 7 10.00 1.54 9.48
CA VAL A 7 10.67 2.71 8.88
C VAL A 7 10.39 3.99 9.64
N VAL A 8 9.12 4.25 9.97
CA VAL A 8 8.73 5.45 10.73
C VAL A 8 9.34 5.44 12.12
N GLY A 9 9.36 4.27 12.78
CA GLY A 9 9.98 4.08 14.08
C GLY A 9 11.49 4.28 14.06
N ALA A 10 12.20 3.73 13.08
CA ALA A 10 13.64 3.95 12.93
C ALA A 10 13.95 5.44 12.75
N TRP A 11 13.25 6.12 11.83
CA TRP A 11 13.43 7.55 11.62
C TRP A 11 13.11 8.37 12.88
N ALA A 12 11.96 8.13 13.52
CA ALA A 12 11.55 8.87 14.72
C ALA A 12 12.53 8.66 15.88
N TYR A 13 12.98 7.42 16.10
CA TYR A 13 13.95 7.12 17.14
C TYR A 13 15.27 7.86 16.94
N HIS A 14 15.83 7.82 15.73
CA HIS A 14 17.11 8.49 15.48
C HIS A 14 16.96 10.01 15.42
N ARG A 15 16.02 10.53 14.63
CA ARG A 15 15.89 11.96 14.39
C ARG A 15 15.27 12.72 15.56
N LEU A 16 14.18 12.20 16.14
CA LEU A 16 13.39 12.92 17.13
C LEU A 16 13.82 12.59 18.55
N TYR A 17 13.97 11.29 18.88
CA TYR A 17 14.30 10.87 20.23
C TYR A 17 15.79 11.06 20.56
N ARG A 18 16.70 10.56 19.71
CA ARG A 18 18.14 10.73 19.91
C ARG A 18 18.67 12.10 19.52
N GLY A 19 17.90 12.89 18.75
CA GLY A 19 18.36 14.16 18.19
C GLY A 19 19.52 14.01 17.22
N ASP A 20 19.67 12.86 16.57
CA ASP A 20 20.78 12.57 15.67
C ASP A 20 20.63 13.35 14.35
N THR A 21 21.44 14.40 14.20
CA THR A 21 21.40 15.27 13.02
C THR A 21 21.98 14.64 11.76
N SER A 22 22.63 13.47 11.86
CA SER A 22 23.05 12.69 10.69
C SER A 22 21.87 12.04 9.98
N TRP A 23 20.77 11.81 10.70
CA TRP A 23 19.52 11.32 10.14
C TRP A 23 18.71 12.46 9.51
N PRO A 24 18.12 12.22 8.33
CA PRO A 24 17.39 13.25 7.60
C PRO A 24 16.27 13.89 8.42
N ARG A 25 16.13 15.21 8.31
CA ARG A 25 15.07 15.98 8.99
C ARG A 25 13.68 15.63 8.50
N ARG A 26 13.51 15.23 7.25
CA ARG A 26 12.20 14.90 6.68
C ARG A 26 12.12 13.43 6.29
N LEU A 27 11.01 12.79 6.64
CA LEU A 27 10.65 11.47 6.15
C LEU A 27 9.61 11.64 5.06
N VAL A 28 9.91 11.20 3.84
CA VAL A 28 9.02 11.32 2.68
C VAL A 28 8.47 9.94 2.32
N LEU A 29 7.22 9.67 2.66
CA LEU A 29 6.52 8.42 2.35
C LEU A 29 5.75 8.58 1.03
N THR A 30 6.21 7.89 -0.02
CA THR A 30 5.62 7.87 -1.35
C THR A 30 4.86 6.58 -1.61
N LEU A 31 3.57 6.70 -1.94
CA LEU A 31 2.66 5.56 -2.08
C LEU A 31 1.96 5.59 -3.45
N PRO A 32 1.57 4.43 -4.01
CA PRO A 32 1.07 4.38 -5.38
C PRO A 32 -0.38 4.88 -5.50
N MET A 33 -1.16 4.84 -4.41
CA MET A 33 -2.60 5.09 -4.43
C MET A 33 -3.08 5.88 -3.20
N ARG A 34 -4.14 6.67 -3.38
CA ARG A 34 -4.74 7.54 -2.34
C ARG A 34 -5.15 6.80 -1.07
N VAL A 35 -5.80 5.64 -1.21
CA VAL A 35 -6.29 4.84 -0.07
C VAL A 35 -5.14 4.42 0.85
N LEU A 36 -3.99 4.07 0.25
CA LEU A 36 -2.80 3.73 1.03
C LEU A 36 -2.23 4.95 1.77
N VAL A 37 -2.29 6.14 1.16
CA VAL A 37 -1.86 7.40 1.82
C VAL A 37 -2.69 7.66 3.05
N GLU A 38 -4.02 7.63 2.93
CA GLU A 38 -4.95 7.88 4.04
C GLU A 38 -4.79 6.86 5.19
N GLN A 39 -4.55 5.58 4.86
CA GLN A 39 -4.27 4.56 5.86
C GLN A 39 -2.92 4.75 6.54
N THR A 40 -1.88 5.04 5.76
CA THR A 40 -0.53 5.25 6.28
C THR A 40 -0.46 6.51 7.13
N GLU A 41 -1.19 7.55 6.77
CA GLU A 41 -1.29 8.78 7.58
C GLU A 41 -1.86 8.47 8.97
N ARG A 42 -2.98 7.74 9.06
CA ARG A 42 -3.55 7.34 10.35
C ARG A 42 -2.54 6.57 11.20
N VAL A 43 -1.91 5.54 10.62
CA VAL A 43 -0.89 4.73 11.31
C VAL A 43 0.28 5.59 11.82
N VAL A 44 0.76 6.54 11.00
CA VAL A 44 1.87 7.43 11.38
C VAL A 44 1.46 8.39 12.50
N ARG A 45 0.28 9.02 12.40
CA ARG A 45 -0.23 9.93 13.43
C ARG A 45 -0.47 9.20 14.75
N ASP A 46 -1.10 8.03 14.71
CA ASP A 46 -1.37 7.23 15.90
C ASP A 46 -0.06 6.82 16.60
N PHE A 47 0.92 6.36 15.81
CA PHE A 47 2.24 5.99 16.32
C PHE A 47 2.98 7.18 16.96
N LEU A 48 3.10 8.30 16.23
CA LEU A 48 3.80 9.49 16.75
C LEU A 48 3.06 10.11 17.93
N GLY A 49 1.72 10.08 17.92
CA GLY A 49 0.88 10.55 19.02
C GLY A 49 1.09 9.72 20.28
N ALA A 50 1.03 8.39 20.17
CA ALA A 50 1.30 7.47 21.27
C ALA A 50 2.75 7.61 21.81
N ALA A 51 3.71 7.94 20.94
CA ALA A 51 5.09 8.19 21.33
C ALA A 51 5.34 9.60 21.92
N GLY A 52 4.33 10.50 21.94
CA GLY A 52 4.51 11.90 22.37
C GLY A 52 5.39 12.73 21.43
N MET A 53 5.50 12.32 20.16
CA MET A 53 6.37 12.91 19.13
C MET A 53 5.59 13.53 17.97
N LEU A 54 4.27 13.61 18.05
CA LEU A 54 3.43 14.29 17.04
C LEU A 54 3.35 15.78 17.35
N ALA A 55 3.77 16.62 16.39
CA ALA A 55 3.58 18.06 16.50
C ALA A 55 2.14 18.45 16.16
N ALA A 56 1.63 19.52 16.78
CA ALA A 56 0.29 20.04 16.53
C ALA A 56 0.08 20.60 15.10
N GLY A 57 1.18 20.88 14.39
CA GLY A 57 1.18 21.41 13.03
C GLY A 57 2.51 22.08 12.68
N ALA A 58 2.56 22.76 11.55
CA ALA A 58 3.70 23.61 11.17
C ALA A 58 3.79 24.80 12.13
N ASN A 59 4.90 24.94 12.87
CA ASN A 59 5.09 26.06 13.78
C ASN A 59 5.66 27.27 13.04
N ILE A 60 4.78 28.04 12.39
CA ILE A 60 5.16 29.19 11.54
C ILE A 60 5.73 30.34 12.39
N ASP A 61 5.34 30.44 13.67
CA ASP A 61 5.73 31.53 14.56
C ASP A 61 7.12 31.34 15.22
N GLY A 62 7.86 30.29 14.85
CA GLY A 62 9.30 30.19 15.13
C GLY A 62 9.70 29.64 16.51
N GLY A 63 8.88 28.80 17.15
CA GLY A 63 9.25 28.11 18.39
C GLY A 63 9.95 26.75 18.17
N PRO A 64 10.66 26.20 19.18
CA PRO A 64 11.23 24.86 19.10
C PRO A 64 10.12 23.83 18.85
N ALA A 65 10.17 23.14 17.71
CA ALA A 65 9.22 22.09 17.39
C ALA A 65 9.52 20.86 18.28
N VAL A 66 8.58 20.52 19.16
CA VAL A 66 8.60 19.23 19.86
C VAL A 66 7.91 18.21 18.97
N GLY A 67 8.67 17.28 18.41
CA GLY A 67 8.17 16.23 17.53
C GLY A 67 8.18 16.61 16.05
N ALA A 68 7.35 15.92 15.27
CA ALA A 68 7.25 16.07 13.82
C ALA A 68 5.82 16.35 13.37
N ALA A 69 5.68 17.30 12.45
CA ALA A 69 4.41 17.53 11.76
C ALA A 69 4.19 16.44 10.71
N VAL A 70 2.94 16.04 10.50
CA VAL A 70 2.55 15.05 9.50
C VAL A 70 1.70 15.75 8.45
N HIS A 71 2.15 15.73 7.20
CA HIS A 71 1.49 16.41 6.09
C HIS A 71 1.15 15.45 4.96
N THR A 72 -0.08 15.55 4.48
CA THR A 72 -0.58 14.74 3.38
C THR A 72 -0.62 15.53 2.08
N ILE A 73 0.08 15.04 1.06
CA ILE A 73 0.29 15.66 -0.25
C ILE A 73 -0.32 14.75 -1.32
N MET A 74 -1.64 14.87 -1.50
CA MET A 74 -2.41 14.10 -2.48
C MET A 74 -3.42 14.99 -3.20
N GLY A 75 -3.77 14.65 -4.44
CA GLY A 75 -4.73 15.44 -5.23
C GLY A 75 -6.10 15.52 -4.54
N GLY A 76 -6.74 16.69 -4.56
CA GLY A 76 -8.07 16.90 -3.96
C GLY A 76 -8.08 17.00 -2.43
N VAL A 77 -6.92 17.16 -1.79
CA VAL A 77 -6.79 17.55 -0.37
C VAL A 77 -6.16 18.94 -0.33
N ALA A 78 -6.67 19.82 0.54
CA ALA A 78 -6.06 21.14 0.75
C ALA A 78 -4.65 20.92 1.30
N THR A 79 -3.64 21.32 0.54
CA THR A 79 -2.24 21.12 0.94
C THR A 79 -1.88 22.14 2.01
N GLU A 80 -1.64 21.67 3.24
CA GLU A 80 -1.04 22.48 4.29
C GLU A 80 0.30 23.07 3.83
N PRO A 81 0.71 24.24 4.32
CA PRO A 81 1.91 24.92 3.83
C PRO A 81 3.21 24.35 4.44
N TRP A 82 3.42 23.04 4.32
CA TRP A 82 4.57 22.29 4.84
C TRP A 82 5.94 22.85 4.40
N HIS A 83 5.98 23.58 3.29
CA HIS A 83 7.18 24.23 2.74
C HIS A 83 7.60 25.50 3.50
N LEU A 84 6.75 26.03 4.40
CA LEU A 84 7.05 27.25 5.16
C LEU A 84 7.91 27.00 6.41
N CYS A 85 8.01 25.75 6.88
CA CYS A 85 8.83 25.39 8.05
C CYS A 85 9.92 24.35 7.67
N PRO A 86 10.84 24.68 6.73
CA PRO A 86 11.85 23.73 6.25
C PRO A 86 12.90 23.34 7.30
N ASP A 87 13.00 24.11 8.38
CA ASP A 87 13.85 23.94 9.54
C ASP A 87 13.31 22.89 10.55
N GLN A 88 12.04 22.51 10.45
CA GLN A 88 11.38 21.60 11.39
C GLN A 88 11.32 20.15 10.87
N PRO A 89 11.39 19.15 11.76
CA PRO A 89 11.15 17.76 11.39
C PRO A 89 9.71 17.54 10.87
N ALA A 90 9.58 16.80 9.78
CA ALA A 90 8.27 16.52 9.20
C ALA A 90 8.20 15.15 8.52
N VAL A 91 7.02 14.52 8.59
CA VAL A 91 6.66 13.37 7.75
C VAL A 91 5.76 13.87 6.63
N LEU A 92 6.22 13.73 5.39
CA LEU A 92 5.48 14.07 4.18
C LEU A 92 4.95 12.78 3.56
N LEU A 93 3.63 12.57 3.55
CA LEU A 93 2.99 11.42 2.93
C LEU A 93 2.29 11.85 1.66
N GLY A 94 2.42 11.10 0.57
CA GLY A 94 1.76 11.50 -0.67
C GLY A 94 1.72 10.42 -1.73
N THR A 95 0.93 10.70 -2.76
CA THR A 95 0.90 9.85 -3.96
C THR A 95 2.17 10.07 -4.77
N GLN A 96 2.62 9.05 -5.50
CA GLN A 96 3.77 9.13 -6.39
C GLN A 96 3.75 10.34 -7.32
N ASP A 97 2.61 10.65 -7.94
CA ASP A 97 2.48 11.78 -8.87
C ASP A 97 2.72 13.11 -8.16
N MET A 98 2.23 13.25 -6.93
CA MET A 98 2.32 14.49 -6.17
C MET A 98 3.73 14.73 -5.65
N LEU A 99 4.39 13.70 -5.12
CA LEU A 99 5.72 13.83 -4.54
C LEU A 99 6.81 13.86 -5.60
N LEU A 100 6.79 12.94 -6.58
CA LEU A 100 7.83 12.87 -7.61
C LEU A 100 7.79 14.08 -8.54
N SER A 101 6.61 14.59 -8.91
CA SER A 101 6.52 15.81 -9.73
C SER A 101 7.17 17.03 -9.05
N ARG A 102 7.02 17.15 -7.72
CA ARG A 102 7.66 18.19 -6.91
C ARG A 102 9.16 17.96 -6.80
N ALA A 103 9.59 16.71 -6.62
CA ALA A 103 11.01 16.34 -6.65
C ALA A 103 11.68 16.61 -8.01
N LEU A 104 10.90 16.74 -9.09
CA LEU A 104 11.35 17.11 -10.44
C LEU A 104 11.18 18.61 -10.76
N ASN A 105 10.92 19.46 -9.77
CA ASN A 105 10.72 20.91 -9.94
C ASN A 105 9.53 21.26 -10.88
N ARG A 106 8.51 20.40 -10.91
CA ARG A 106 7.29 20.54 -11.72
C ARG A 106 6.06 20.12 -10.90
N GLY A 107 5.94 20.66 -9.69
CA GLY A 107 4.95 20.21 -8.72
C GLY A 107 3.53 20.17 -9.27
N TYR A 108 2.94 18.98 -9.31
CA TYR A 108 1.56 18.78 -9.78
C TYR A 108 0.57 19.51 -8.88
N ALA A 109 -0.35 20.26 -9.51
CA ALA A 109 -1.29 21.15 -8.82
C ALA A 109 -0.60 22.15 -7.86
N SER A 110 0.65 22.53 -8.14
CA SER A 110 1.40 23.53 -7.36
C SER A 110 1.69 24.78 -8.21
N PRO A 111 1.54 26.00 -7.65
CA PRO A 111 1.93 27.23 -8.35
C PRO A 111 3.42 27.24 -8.71
N ARG A 112 3.77 27.77 -9.89
CA ARG A 112 5.16 27.80 -10.39
C ARG A 112 6.14 28.47 -9.42
N ALA A 113 5.69 29.52 -8.73
CA ALA A 113 6.51 30.23 -7.73
C ALA A 113 6.92 29.34 -6.54
N ARG A 114 6.16 28.27 -6.27
CA ARG A 114 6.42 27.34 -5.16
C ARG A 114 7.35 26.19 -5.54
N TRP A 115 7.49 25.87 -6.83
CA TRP A 115 8.24 24.70 -7.28
C TRP A 115 9.69 24.66 -6.75
N PRO A 116 10.46 25.77 -6.75
CA PRO A 116 11.83 25.73 -6.23
C PRO A 116 11.88 25.38 -4.74
N MET A 117 10.90 25.84 -3.95
CA MET A 117 10.82 25.55 -2.51
C MET A 117 10.51 24.08 -2.27
N GLU A 118 9.50 23.54 -2.96
CA GLU A 118 9.13 22.13 -2.84
C GLU A 118 10.26 21.21 -3.34
N TYR A 119 10.89 21.59 -4.46
CA TYR A 119 12.03 20.86 -5.02
C TYR A 119 13.20 20.80 -4.04
N ALA A 120 13.58 21.93 -3.44
CA ALA A 120 14.65 21.99 -2.46
C ALA A 120 14.31 21.14 -1.21
N ALA A 121 13.09 21.31 -0.68
CA ALA A 121 12.64 20.62 0.52
C ALA A 121 12.46 19.11 0.34
N LEU A 122 12.37 18.61 -0.90
CA LEU A 122 12.23 17.18 -1.23
C LEU A 122 13.53 16.54 -1.72
N ASN A 123 14.57 17.30 -2.03
CA ASN A 123 15.84 16.75 -2.51
C ASN A 123 17.00 16.93 -1.51
N ARG A 124 16.80 17.65 -0.41
CA ARG A 124 17.82 17.89 0.63
C ARG A 124 17.32 17.52 2.02
N ASP A 125 18.16 16.83 2.80
CA ASP A 125 17.88 16.47 4.19
C ASP A 125 16.58 15.64 4.33
N CYS A 126 16.41 14.67 3.41
CA CYS A 126 15.22 13.83 3.29
C CYS A 126 15.54 12.34 3.20
N LEU A 127 14.82 11.52 3.98
CA LEU A 127 14.74 10.08 3.75
C LEU A 127 13.49 9.79 2.92
N TRP A 128 13.67 9.38 1.67
CA TRP A 128 12.59 8.89 0.83
C TRP A 128 12.29 7.43 1.13
N VAL A 129 11.01 7.12 1.18
CA VAL A 129 10.49 5.77 1.32
C VAL A 129 9.47 5.58 0.23
N VAL A 130 9.75 4.69 -0.70
CA VAL A 130 8.87 4.38 -1.82
C VAL A 130 8.26 3.02 -1.52
N ASP A 131 7.00 3.01 -1.09
CA ASP A 131 6.32 1.77 -0.69
C ASP A 131 5.48 1.18 -1.83
N GLU A 132 5.32 -0.14 -1.78
CA GLU A 132 4.64 -0.93 -2.79
C GLU A 132 5.16 -0.64 -4.21
N ILE A 133 6.49 -0.63 -4.38
CA ILE A 133 7.16 -0.28 -5.65
C ILE A 133 6.70 -1.08 -6.87
N GLN A 134 6.20 -2.30 -6.65
CA GLN A 134 5.62 -3.14 -7.72
C GLN A 134 4.37 -2.51 -8.36
N LEU A 135 3.75 -1.53 -7.69
CA LEU A 135 2.58 -0.78 -8.17
C LEU A 135 2.95 0.64 -8.65
N MET A 136 4.23 1.02 -8.62
CA MET A 136 4.68 2.38 -8.94
C MET A 136 4.94 2.61 -10.43
N GLY A 137 5.11 1.57 -11.25
CA GLY A 137 5.41 1.73 -12.68
C GLY A 137 6.58 2.70 -12.91
N VAL A 138 6.33 3.80 -13.65
CA VAL A 138 7.34 4.85 -13.93
C VAL A 138 7.81 5.61 -12.69
N GLY A 139 7.04 5.60 -11.59
CA GLY A 139 7.45 6.19 -10.33
C GLY A 139 8.68 5.50 -9.74
N LEU A 140 8.81 4.17 -9.94
CA LEU A 140 9.97 3.41 -9.50
C LEU A 140 11.24 3.85 -10.24
N SER A 141 11.20 3.83 -11.58
CA SER A 141 12.37 4.23 -12.39
C SER A 141 12.77 5.68 -12.14
N THR A 142 11.79 6.56 -11.96
CA THR A 142 12.03 7.97 -11.59
C THR A 142 12.72 8.08 -10.23
N SER A 143 12.25 7.35 -9.21
CA SER A 143 12.86 7.35 -7.88
C SER A 143 14.29 6.78 -7.89
N ALA A 144 14.55 5.75 -8.69
CA ALA A 144 15.88 5.19 -8.91
C ALA A 144 16.84 6.21 -9.54
N GLN A 145 16.39 6.91 -10.59
CA GLN A 145 17.19 7.93 -11.25
C GLN A 145 17.47 9.13 -10.33
N LEU A 146 16.47 9.58 -9.57
CA LEU A 146 16.67 10.63 -8.56
C LEU A 146 17.70 10.22 -7.50
N GLN A 147 17.70 8.95 -7.06
CA GLN A 147 18.70 8.46 -6.13
C GLN A 147 20.11 8.50 -6.74
N ALA A 148 20.27 8.09 -8.00
CA ALA A 148 21.58 8.16 -8.67
C ALA A 148 22.12 9.60 -8.74
N PHE A 149 21.27 10.57 -9.08
CA PHE A 149 21.65 11.99 -9.06
C PHE A 149 22.02 12.51 -7.67
N ARG A 150 21.36 12.01 -6.61
CA ARG A 150 21.72 12.36 -5.22
C ARG A 150 23.06 11.77 -4.82
N CYS A 151 23.41 10.58 -5.31
CA CYS A 151 24.71 9.96 -5.05
C CYS A 151 25.88 10.73 -5.68
N SER A 152 25.65 11.39 -6.83
CA SER A 152 26.65 12.20 -7.53
C SER A 152 26.74 13.65 -7.00
N ASP A 153 25.66 14.21 -6.46
CA ASP A 153 25.63 15.56 -5.88
C ASP A 153 25.72 15.54 -4.32
N ARG A 154 26.95 15.33 -3.82
CA ARG A 154 27.24 15.23 -2.37
C ARG A 154 27.45 16.56 -1.66
N ALA A 155 27.13 17.69 -2.30
CA ALA A 155 27.57 18.99 -1.83
C ALA A 155 27.04 19.38 -0.44
N VAL A 156 25.79 19.04 -0.08
CA VAL A 156 25.17 19.37 1.22
C VAL A 156 24.02 18.43 1.60
N GLY A 157 24.05 17.87 2.82
CA GLY A 157 22.93 17.16 3.48
C GLY A 157 22.75 15.69 3.05
N THR A 158 22.17 14.87 3.94
CA THR A 158 21.90 13.45 3.67
C THR A 158 20.55 13.29 2.98
N THR A 159 20.56 12.76 1.75
CA THR A 159 19.34 12.32 1.06
C THR A 159 19.49 10.88 0.60
N ALA A 160 18.58 10.01 1.03
CA ALA A 160 18.59 8.60 0.69
C ALA A 160 17.19 8.12 0.30
N THR A 161 17.12 7.02 -0.44
CA THR A 161 15.86 6.40 -0.88
C THR A 161 15.83 4.95 -0.44
N TRP A 162 14.76 4.56 0.25
CA TRP A 162 14.44 3.19 0.63
C TRP A 162 13.26 2.71 -0.21
N TRP A 163 13.43 1.59 -0.90
CA TRP A 163 12.39 0.94 -1.67
C TRP A 163 11.80 -0.21 -0.90
N MET A 164 10.47 -0.21 -0.73
CA MET A 164 9.75 -1.21 0.03
C MET A 164 8.80 -1.99 -0.87
N SER A 165 8.82 -3.31 -0.73
CA SER A 165 7.95 -4.22 -1.47
C SER A 165 7.68 -5.47 -0.67
N ALA A 166 6.54 -6.11 -0.90
CA ALA A 166 6.32 -7.49 -0.49
C ALA A 166 7.01 -8.51 -1.44
N THR A 167 7.36 -8.09 -2.66
CA THR A 167 7.88 -8.96 -3.73
C THR A 167 9.09 -8.33 -4.42
N LEU A 168 10.03 -7.79 -3.63
CA LEU A 168 11.19 -7.09 -4.17
C LEU A 168 11.97 -7.98 -5.14
N GLN A 169 12.19 -7.49 -6.36
CA GLN A 169 13.11 -8.07 -7.33
C GLN A 169 14.22 -7.05 -7.58
N SER A 170 15.49 -7.43 -7.37
CA SER A 170 16.64 -6.54 -7.52
C SER A 170 16.71 -5.91 -8.92
N SER A 171 16.33 -6.67 -9.95
CA SER A 171 16.24 -6.21 -11.34
C SER A 171 15.31 -5.01 -11.55
N TRP A 172 14.33 -4.78 -10.67
CA TRP A 172 13.45 -3.60 -10.75
C TRP A 172 14.16 -2.29 -10.42
N LEU A 173 15.33 -2.34 -9.78
CA LEU A 173 16.14 -1.16 -9.51
C LEU A 173 17.19 -0.90 -10.60
N ALA A 174 17.28 -1.77 -11.62
CA ALA A 174 18.24 -1.69 -12.71
C ALA A 174 17.88 -0.60 -13.75
N HIS A 175 17.72 0.64 -13.27
CA HIS A 175 17.31 1.79 -14.06
C HIS A 175 18.37 2.89 -14.07
N GLY A 176 18.58 3.50 -15.23
CA GLY A 176 19.50 4.63 -15.40
C GLY A 176 20.88 4.34 -14.83
N GLU A 177 21.43 5.32 -14.13
CA GLU A 177 22.74 5.26 -13.49
C GLU A 177 22.76 4.31 -12.26
N LEU A 178 21.61 4.09 -11.60
CA LEU A 178 21.52 3.17 -10.45
C LEU A 178 21.79 1.72 -10.84
N ARG A 179 21.66 1.38 -12.14
CA ARG A 179 21.92 0.02 -12.65
C ARG A 179 23.30 -0.50 -12.27
N ALA A 180 24.32 0.37 -12.20
CA ALA A 180 25.68 -0.03 -11.81
C ALA A 180 25.79 -0.42 -10.33
N ASP A 181 24.87 0.07 -9.48
CA ASP A 181 24.89 -0.14 -8.04
C ASP A 181 24.01 -1.31 -7.57
N VAL A 182 23.16 -1.86 -8.44
CA VAL A 182 22.17 -2.90 -8.06
C VAL A 182 22.82 -4.15 -7.49
N ASP A 183 23.92 -4.62 -8.09
CA ASP A 183 24.62 -5.82 -7.61
C ASP A 183 25.21 -5.60 -6.22
N ALA A 184 25.73 -4.40 -5.95
CA ALA A 184 26.22 -4.03 -4.63
C ALA A 184 25.09 -3.96 -3.59
N LEU A 185 23.92 -3.43 -3.99
CA LEU A 185 22.73 -3.40 -3.14
C LEU A 185 22.22 -4.81 -2.81
N ASP A 186 22.20 -5.73 -3.79
CA ASP A 186 21.78 -7.11 -3.55
C ASP A 186 22.78 -7.88 -2.67
N ALA A 187 24.08 -7.64 -2.86
CA ALA A 187 25.12 -8.21 -2.00
C ALA A 187 25.04 -7.70 -0.54
N ALA A 188 24.63 -6.45 -0.34
CA ALA A 188 24.42 -5.86 0.98
C ALA A 188 23.05 -6.20 1.60
N CYS A 189 22.20 -6.95 0.91
CA CYS A 189 20.85 -7.27 1.35
C CYS A 189 20.88 -8.21 2.56
N LEU A 190 20.33 -7.75 3.69
CA LEU A 190 20.12 -8.58 4.87
C LEU A 190 18.94 -9.52 4.62
N ARG A 191 19.17 -10.82 4.77
CA ARG A 191 18.16 -11.87 4.56
C ARG A 191 18.06 -12.69 5.83
N ILE A 192 16.85 -13.08 6.21
CA ILE A 192 16.63 -14.06 7.29
C ILE A 192 17.15 -15.42 6.78
N PRO A 193 18.20 -15.98 7.40
CA PRO A 193 18.76 -17.29 7.03
C PRO A 193 17.69 -18.38 7.08
N ALA A 194 17.83 -19.44 6.28
CA ALA A 194 16.80 -20.48 6.18
C ALA A 194 16.54 -21.17 7.53
N GLU A 195 17.61 -21.33 8.30
CA GLU A 195 17.65 -21.88 9.64
C GLU A 195 16.94 -21.00 10.69
N GLU A 196 16.75 -19.70 10.46
CA GLU A 196 16.05 -18.79 11.39
C GLU A 196 14.56 -18.61 11.04
N ARG A 197 14.09 -19.27 9.97
CA ARG A 197 12.70 -19.16 9.49
C ARG A 197 11.79 -20.05 10.32
N HIS A 198 11.46 -19.60 11.51
CA HIS A 198 10.57 -20.30 12.44
C HIS A 198 9.26 -19.55 12.69
N GLY A 199 8.20 -20.29 13.00
CA GLY A 199 6.88 -19.75 13.37
C GLY A 199 5.87 -19.69 12.21
N GLY A 200 4.64 -19.29 12.54
CA GLY A 200 3.46 -19.42 11.67
C GLY A 200 3.61 -18.79 10.28
N SER A 201 4.34 -17.68 10.16
CA SER A 201 4.58 -17.02 8.86
C SER A 201 5.51 -17.80 7.91
N PHE A 202 6.29 -18.76 8.42
CA PHE A 202 7.17 -19.63 7.62
C PHE A 202 6.65 -21.07 7.52
N SER A 203 5.85 -21.52 8.49
CA SER A 203 5.29 -22.88 8.52
C SER A 203 3.89 -23.00 7.91
N GLY A 204 3.18 -21.89 7.70
CA GLY A 204 1.85 -21.88 7.09
C GLY A 204 1.91 -22.14 5.58
N ALA A 205 1.38 -23.28 5.14
CA ALA A 205 1.21 -23.59 3.73
C ALA A 205 -0.21 -23.21 3.27
N LYS A 206 -0.32 -22.38 2.23
CA LYS A 206 -1.57 -22.15 1.52
C LYS A 206 -1.66 -23.13 0.36
N THR A 207 -2.71 -23.94 0.33
CA THR A 207 -2.99 -24.81 -0.82
C THR A 207 -3.47 -23.96 -1.99
N CYS A 208 -2.98 -24.28 -3.19
CA CYS A 208 -3.32 -23.58 -4.42
C CYS A 208 -3.69 -24.62 -5.49
N GLU A 209 -4.83 -24.41 -6.13
CA GLU A 209 -5.31 -25.22 -7.24
C GLU A 209 -5.55 -24.31 -8.46
N VAL A 210 -5.21 -24.81 -9.64
CA VAL A 210 -5.45 -24.11 -10.91
C VAL A 210 -6.63 -24.75 -11.62
N VAL A 211 -7.73 -24.00 -11.72
CA VAL A 211 -8.93 -24.40 -12.47
C VAL A 211 -8.95 -23.66 -13.80
N THR A 212 -9.07 -24.41 -14.91
CA THR A 212 -9.16 -23.83 -16.25
C THR A 212 -10.62 -23.73 -16.70
N ILE A 213 -11.13 -22.51 -16.80
CA ILE A 213 -12.47 -22.22 -17.35
C ILE A 213 -12.30 -21.40 -18.64
N PRO A 214 -12.46 -22.01 -19.83
CA PRO A 214 -12.31 -21.28 -21.09
C PRO A 214 -13.39 -20.20 -21.24
N ARG A 215 -12.98 -18.95 -21.45
CA ARG A 215 -13.91 -17.81 -21.62
C ARG A 215 -14.89 -18.01 -22.78
N ALA A 216 -14.48 -18.72 -23.84
CA ALA A 216 -15.33 -19.01 -24.99
C ALA A 216 -16.55 -19.86 -24.63
N SER A 217 -16.39 -20.79 -23.68
CA SER A 217 -17.46 -21.66 -23.18
C SER A 217 -18.20 -21.09 -21.97
N ASP A 218 -17.63 -20.11 -21.27
CA ASP A 218 -18.22 -19.46 -20.09
C ASP A 218 -18.51 -17.96 -20.31
N LYS A 219 -19.24 -17.65 -21.39
CA LYS A 219 -19.51 -16.26 -21.82
C LYS A 219 -20.19 -15.41 -20.76
N ASN A 220 -21.05 -16.02 -19.94
CA ASN A 220 -21.83 -15.34 -18.92
C ASN A 220 -21.25 -15.53 -17.51
N LEU A 221 -20.07 -16.14 -17.36
CA LEU A 221 -19.42 -16.45 -16.07
C LEU A 221 -20.21 -17.41 -15.17
N SER A 222 -21.09 -18.24 -15.73
CA SER A 222 -21.88 -19.20 -14.97
C SER A 222 -21.03 -20.31 -14.37
N ALA A 223 -20.05 -20.83 -15.10
CA ALA A 223 -19.16 -21.89 -14.59
C ALA A 223 -18.25 -21.34 -13.50
N TRP A 224 -17.73 -20.12 -13.68
CA TRP A 224 -16.94 -19.46 -12.65
C TRP A 224 -17.75 -19.13 -11.40
N ALA A 225 -18.98 -18.63 -11.54
CA ALA A 225 -19.89 -18.39 -10.42
C ALA A 225 -20.15 -19.67 -9.61
N GLN A 226 -20.36 -20.80 -10.30
CA GLN A 226 -20.58 -22.08 -9.64
C GLN A 226 -19.34 -22.50 -8.84
N SER A 227 -18.14 -22.40 -9.43
CA SER A 227 -16.89 -22.68 -8.73
C SER A 227 -16.68 -21.80 -7.49
N VAL A 228 -17.12 -20.54 -7.53
CA VAL A 228 -17.07 -19.64 -6.37
C VAL A 228 -18.04 -20.08 -5.26
N LEU A 229 -19.26 -20.49 -5.62
CA LEU A 229 -20.23 -21.02 -4.65
C LEU A 229 -19.76 -22.33 -4.03
N ASP A 230 -19.32 -23.29 -4.85
CA ASP A 230 -18.85 -24.59 -4.39
C ASP A 230 -17.69 -24.44 -3.40
N ALA A 231 -16.72 -23.60 -3.75
CA ALA A 231 -15.56 -23.34 -2.89
C ALA A 231 -15.92 -22.56 -1.62
N HIS A 232 -16.98 -21.73 -1.64
CA HIS A 232 -17.50 -21.08 -0.45
C HIS A 232 -18.21 -22.09 0.46
N GLU A 233 -19.05 -22.96 -0.08
CA GLU A 233 -19.76 -24.00 0.67
C GLU A 233 -18.83 -25.03 1.31
N GLN A 234 -17.76 -25.41 0.59
CA GLN A 234 -16.72 -26.32 1.10
C GLN A 234 -15.81 -25.66 2.15
N SER A 235 -15.76 -24.33 2.20
CA SER A 235 -14.96 -23.62 3.20
C SER A 235 -15.63 -23.63 4.57
N THR A 236 -14.83 -23.72 5.63
CA THR A 236 -15.32 -23.70 7.01
C THR A 236 -15.01 -22.34 7.65
N GLY A 237 -16.02 -21.72 8.26
CA GLY A 237 -15.84 -20.47 8.99
C GLY A 237 -14.99 -20.67 10.24
N GLY A 238 -14.04 -19.75 10.47
CA GLY A 238 -13.20 -19.75 11.66
C GLY A 238 -13.55 -18.61 12.63
N ALA A 239 -12.58 -18.22 13.45
CA ALA A 239 -12.69 -17.05 14.33
C ALA A 239 -12.99 -15.73 13.57
N HIS A 240 -12.69 -15.69 12.28
CA HIS A 240 -12.91 -14.55 11.39
C HIS A 240 -14.08 -14.75 10.41
N GLY A 241 -14.93 -15.75 10.68
CA GLY A 241 -16.06 -16.10 9.82
C GLY A 241 -15.66 -16.89 8.58
N ARG A 242 -16.63 -17.10 7.70
CA ARG A 242 -16.49 -17.74 6.38
C ARG A 242 -16.54 -16.67 5.31
N VAL A 243 -15.38 -16.29 4.79
CA VAL A 243 -15.26 -15.22 3.79
C VAL A 243 -14.60 -15.77 2.53
N THR A 244 -15.32 -15.70 1.41
CA THR A 244 -14.76 -16.01 0.08
C THR A 244 -14.52 -14.72 -0.69
N LEU A 245 -13.30 -14.53 -1.19
CA LEU A 245 -12.92 -13.39 -2.03
C LEU A 245 -12.75 -13.85 -3.48
N ALA A 246 -13.58 -13.33 -4.39
CA ALA A 246 -13.49 -13.57 -5.82
C ALA A 246 -12.94 -12.32 -6.53
N VAL A 247 -11.74 -12.40 -7.12
CA VAL A 247 -11.07 -11.25 -7.74
C VAL A 247 -11.08 -11.34 -9.27
N CYS A 248 -11.68 -10.34 -9.91
CA CYS A 248 -11.72 -10.12 -11.35
C CYS A 248 -10.70 -9.04 -11.79
N ASN A 249 -10.21 -9.15 -13.01
CA ASN A 249 -9.28 -8.18 -13.61
C ASN A 249 -10.03 -6.98 -14.23
N THR A 250 -11.33 -7.11 -14.51
CA THR A 250 -12.14 -6.04 -15.10
C THR A 250 -13.39 -5.78 -14.27
N VAL A 251 -13.89 -4.54 -14.31
CA VAL A 251 -15.13 -4.15 -13.63
C VAL A 251 -16.33 -4.89 -14.24
N ASP A 252 -16.35 -5.04 -15.55
CA ASP A 252 -17.48 -5.67 -16.25
C ASP A 252 -17.58 -7.16 -15.89
N ASP A 253 -16.45 -7.87 -15.76
CA ASP A 253 -16.44 -9.25 -15.23
C ASP A 253 -16.89 -9.32 -13.78
N ALA A 254 -16.47 -8.39 -12.92
CA ALA A 254 -16.90 -8.35 -11.52
C ALA A 254 -18.43 -8.18 -11.40
N VAL A 255 -19.00 -7.28 -12.19
CA VAL A 255 -20.46 -7.07 -12.24
C VAL A 255 -21.18 -8.31 -12.78
N ALA A 256 -20.66 -8.90 -13.86
CA ALA A 256 -21.26 -10.10 -14.46
C ALA A 256 -21.21 -11.32 -13.51
N LEU A 257 -20.06 -11.55 -12.87
CA LEU A 257 -19.86 -12.62 -11.89
C LEU A 257 -20.81 -12.44 -10.70
N HIS A 258 -20.88 -11.23 -10.15
CA HIS A 258 -21.80 -10.93 -9.04
C HIS A 258 -23.26 -11.18 -9.43
N SER A 259 -23.68 -10.75 -10.63
CA SER A 259 -25.04 -11.01 -11.12
C SER A 259 -25.35 -12.50 -11.25
N GLN A 260 -24.40 -13.31 -11.71
CA GLN A 260 -24.58 -14.77 -11.77
C GLN A 260 -24.62 -15.41 -10.39
N LEU A 261 -23.73 -15.00 -9.49
CA LEU A 261 -23.70 -15.48 -8.12
C LEU A 261 -25.04 -15.23 -7.42
N GLN A 262 -25.64 -14.05 -7.59
CA GLN A 262 -26.97 -13.76 -7.04
C GLN A 262 -28.04 -14.75 -7.54
N LYS A 263 -28.04 -15.06 -8.83
CA LYS A 263 -29.01 -16.02 -9.42
C LYS A 263 -28.80 -17.43 -8.91
N GLN A 264 -27.56 -17.90 -8.89
CA GLN A 264 -27.21 -19.25 -8.49
C GLN A 264 -27.36 -19.46 -6.98
N ALA A 265 -26.94 -18.50 -6.16
CA ALA A 265 -27.13 -18.52 -4.71
C ALA A 265 -28.61 -18.59 -4.33
N ALA A 266 -29.46 -17.78 -4.98
CA ALA A 266 -30.91 -17.83 -4.77
C ALA A 266 -31.51 -19.19 -5.15
N LYS A 267 -31.05 -19.79 -6.26
CA LYS A 267 -31.48 -21.13 -6.70
C LYS A 267 -31.03 -22.23 -5.72
N ALA A 268 -29.85 -22.10 -5.14
CA ALA A 268 -29.30 -23.05 -4.16
C ALA A 268 -29.85 -22.85 -2.74
N GLY A 269 -30.60 -21.77 -2.48
CA GLY A 269 -31.07 -21.42 -1.14
C GLY A 269 -29.94 -20.95 -0.21
N SER A 270 -28.82 -20.47 -0.77
CA SER A 270 -27.71 -19.95 0.01
C SER A 270 -28.07 -18.63 0.69
N THR A 271 -27.71 -18.50 1.96
CA THR A 271 -27.92 -17.30 2.79
C THR A 271 -26.68 -16.42 2.87
N ALA A 272 -25.61 -16.76 2.15
CA ALA A 272 -24.36 -16.01 2.19
C ALA A 272 -24.55 -14.57 1.71
N GLU A 273 -23.95 -13.61 2.43
CA GLU A 273 -23.99 -12.21 2.06
C GLU A 273 -23.13 -11.96 0.81
N LEU A 274 -23.73 -11.48 -0.28
CA LEU A 274 -23.01 -11.14 -1.51
C LEU A 274 -22.67 -9.64 -1.54
N ARG A 275 -21.38 -9.31 -1.75
CA ARG A 275 -20.89 -7.94 -1.91
C ARG A 275 -20.11 -7.77 -3.20
N LEU A 276 -20.22 -6.59 -3.82
CA LEU A 276 -19.48 -6.18 -5.01
C LEU A 276 -18.61 -4.95 -4.73
N VAL A 277 -17.34 -5.01 -5.11
CA VAL A 277 -16.34 -3.99 -4.78
C VAL A 277 -15.54 -3.61 -6.03
N HIS A 278 -15.67 -2.37 -6.50
CA HIS A 278 -14.85 -1.85 -7.59
C HIS A 278 -14.78 -0.31 -7.59
N SER A 279 -13.90 0.25 -8.42
CA SER A 279 -13.65 1.70 -8.45
C SER A 279 -14.79 2.57 -8.99
N ARG A 280 -15.74 2.00 -9.76
CA ARG A 280 -16.86 2.76 -10.37
C ARG A 280 -17.99 3.16 -9.40
N PHE A 281 -17.85 2.96 -8.08
CA PHE A 281 -18.79 3.47 -7.07
C PHE A 281 -18.39 4.87 -6.57
N ARG A 282 -19.37 5.65 -6.09
CA ARG A 282 -19.14 7.00 -5.56
C ARG A 282 -18.28 6.93 -4.31
N PRO A 283 -17.41 7.93 -4.04
CA PRO A 283 -16.57 7.95 -2.85
C PRO A 283 -17.33 7.72 -1.53
N MET A 284 -18.53 8.29 -1.40
CA MET A 284 -19.39 8.11 -0.21
C MET A 284 -19.81 6.66 0.01
N GLU A 285 -20.15 5.93 -1.06
CA GLU A 285 -20.50 4.51 -0.99
C GLU A 285 -19.28 3.68 -0.59
N ARG A 286 -18.11 4.00 -1.17
CA ARG A 286 -16.84 3.30 -0.88
C ARG A 286 -16.38 3.51 0.56
N ALA A 287 -16.59 4.69 1.12
CA ALA A 287 -16.23 5.00 2.50
C ALA A 287 -16.95 4.08 3.49
N ALA A 288 -18.24 3.79 3.26
CA ALA A 288 -19.03 2.92 4.11
C ALA A 288 -18.58 1.44 4.08
N TRP A 289 -17.90 1.00 3.03
CA TRP A 289 -17.47 -0.41 2.91
C TRP A 289 -16.40 -0.79 3.92
N VAL A 290 -15.51 0.14 4.28
CA VAL A 290 -14.44 -0.09 5.25
C VAL A 290 -15.02 -0.59 6.56
N ASP A 291 -16.01 0.11 7.09
CA ASP A 291 -16.64 -0.24 8.36
C ASP A 291 -17.63 -1.42 8.20
N ALA A 292 -18.29 -1.55 7.04
CA ALA A 292 -19.33 -2.55 6.84
C ALA A 292 -18.80 -3.96 6.56
N PHE A 293 -17.73 -4.10 5.74
CA PHE A 293 -17.28 -5.42 5.28
C PHE A 293 -15.82 -5.52 4.80
N LEU A 294 -15.05 -4.42 4.77
CA LEU A 294 -13.66 -4.39 4.32
C LEU A 294 -12.65 -4.06 5.45
N SER A 295 -12.96 -4.50 6.67
CA SER A 295 -12.13 -4.34 7.86
C SER A 295 -12.04 -5.65 8.64
N ARG A 296 -11.05 -5.72 9.53
CA ARG A 296 -10.86 -6.83 10.44
C ARG A 296 -12.05 -6.99 11.37
N GLU A 297 -12.60 -5.88 11.83
CA GLU A 297 -13.73 -5.79 12.76
C GLU A 297 -15.02 -6.33 12.11
N ALA A 298 -15.14 -6.21 10.79
CA ALA A 298 -16.25 -6.76 10.02
C ALA A 298 -16.09 -8.26 9.69
N CYS A 299 -15.01 -8.92 10.16
CA CYS A 299 -14.73 -10.35 10.02
C CYS A 299 -14.72 -11.03 11.40
N GLY A 300 -15.88 -11.50 11.85
CA GLY A 300 -16.05 -12.19 13.14
C GLY A 300 -16.76 -13.55 13.02
N PRO A 301 -16.89 -14.28 14.14
CA PRO A 301 -17.60 -15.56 14.16
C PRO A 301 -19.05 -15.41 13.66
N GLY A 302 -19.49 -16.35 12.82
CA GLY A 302 -20.84 -16.33 12.23
C GLY A 302 -21.00 -15.44 11.00
N VAL A 303 -20.00 -14.64 10.63
CA VAL A 303 -20.00 -13.94 9.33
C VAL A 303 -19.93 -14.98 8.21
N ASP A 304 -20.83 -14.85 7.24
CA ASP A 304 -20.90 -15.72 6.06
C ASP A 304 -21.05 -14.87 4.79
N ARG A 305 -19.97 -14.71 4.02
CA ARG A 305 -19.88 -13.67 3.00
C ARG A 305 -19.06 -14.09 1.79
N ILE A 306 -19.53 -13.68 0.61
CA ILE A 306 -18.78 -13.72 -0.65
C ILE A 306 -18.58 -12.28 -1.14
N ILE A 307 -17.34 -11.91 -1.37
CA ILE A 307 -16.96 -10.58 -1.88
C ILE A 307 -16.43 -10.76 -3.29
N VAL A 308 -17.13 -10.21 -4.29
CA VAL A 308 -16.62 -10.06 -5.66
C VAL A 308 -15.93 -8.71 -5.75
N ALA A 309 -14.67 -8.71 -6.17
CA ALA A 309 -13.85 -7.51 -6.22
C ALA A 309 -13.03 -7.40 -7.50
N THR A 310 -12.60 -6.18 -7.83
CA THR A 310 -11.49 -5.96 -8.77
C THR A 310 -10.17 -5.78 -8.03
N GLN A 311 -9.13 -5.27 -8.70
CA GLN A 311 -7.81 -5.01 -8.11
C GLN A 311 -7.83 -4.01 -6.93
N VAL A 312 -8.97 -3.38 -6.65
CA VAL A 312 -9.15 -2.48 -5.50
C VAL A 312 -8.89 -3.13 -4.15
N VAL A 313 -8.91 -4.47 -4.05
CA VAL A 313 -8.56 -5.22 -2.82
C VAL A 313 -7.09 -5.64 -2.74
N GLU A 314 -6.30 -5.41 -3.79
CA GLU A 314 -4.87 -5.79 -3.80
C GLU A 314 -4.09 -4.96 -2.76
N ALA A 315 -4.43 -3.68 -2.63
CA ALA A 315 -3.76 -2.76 -1.75
C ALA A 315 -4.76 -1.99 -0.88
N GLY A 316 -4.36 -1.72 0.36
CA GLY A 316 -5.11 -0.84 1.26
C GLY A 316 -6.44 -1.40 1.75
N VAL A 317 -6.58 -2.72 1.82
CA VAL A 317 -7.72 -3.37 2.48
C VAL A 317 -7.17 -4.30 3.55
N ASP A 318 -7.75 -4.28 4.75
CA ASP A 318 -7.40 -5.22 5.82
C ASP A 318 -8.54 -6.23 5.98
N ILE A 319 -8.50 -7.26 5.13
CA ILE A 319 -9.40 -8.41 5.18
C ILE A 319 -8.58 -9.71 5.17
N SER A 320 -9.16 -10.75 5.76
CA SER A 320 -8.66 -12.12 5.69
C SER A 320 -9.76 -13.05 5.20
N ALA A 321 -9.71 -13.40 3.92
CA ALA A 321 -10.58 -14.42 3.33
C ALA A 321 -10.13 -15.82 3.76
N THR A 322 -11.12 -16.70 3.98
CA THR A 322 -10.92 -18.14 4.14
C THR A 322 -10.54 -18.78 2.80
N THR A 323 -11.20 -18.32 1.73
CA THR A 323 -11.00 -18.81 0.37
C THR A 323 -10.77 -17.65 -0.58
N LEU A 324 -9.77 -17.75 -1.45
CA LEU A 324 -9.52 -16.79 -2.52
C LEU A 324 -9.63 -17.48 -3.86
N ILE A 325 -10.41 -16.89 -4.76
CA ILE A 325 -10.57 -17.33 -6.14
C ILE A 325 -10.26 -16.11 -7.00
N THR A 326 -9.32 -16.23 -7.92
CA THR A 326 -8.86 -15.07 -8.69
C THR A 326 -8.62 -15.44 -10.13
N GLN A 327 -8.92 -14.53 -11.05
CA GLN A 327 -8.40 -14.63 -12.40
C GLN A 327 -6.87 -14.58 -12.39
N LEU A 328 -6.26 -15.21 -13.40
CA LEU A 328 -4.83 -15.08 -13.66
C LEU A 328 -4.46 -13.61 -13.88
N ALA A 329 -3.38 -13.17 -13.24
CA ALA A 329 -2.87 -11.81 -13.31
C ALA A 329 -1.33 -11.85 -13.27
N PRO A 330 -0.64 -10.72 -13.54
CA PRO A 330 0.80 -10.63 -13.32
C PRO A 330 1.20 -11.06 -11.91
N TRP A 331 2.40 -11.64 -11.76
CA TRP A 331 2.85 -12.24 -10.50
C TRP A 331 2.74 -11.30 -9.29
N ALA A 332 3.10 -10.02 -9.45
CA ALA A 332 2.99 -9.03 -8.38
C ALA A 332 1.54 -8.89 -7.87
N SER A 333 0.56 -8.83 -8.76
CA SER A 333 -0.87 -8.80 -8.39
C SER A 333 -1.30 -10.11 -7.74
N MET A 334 -0.85 -11.27 -8.24
CA MET A 334 -1.16 -12.57 -7.64
C MET A 334 -0.70 -12.62 -6.18
N VAL A 335 0.54 -12.22 -5.89
CA VAL A 335 1.07 -12.20 -4.51
C VAL A 335 0.27 -11.24 -3.60
N GLN A 336 -0.12 -10.07 -4.10
CA GLN A 336 -0.96 -9.14 -3.34
C GLN A 336 -2.35 -9.72 -3.02
N ARG A 337 -2.97 -10.40 -3.99
CA ARG A 337 -4.25 -11.11 -3.79
C ARG A 337 -4.07 -12.24 -2.78
N PHE A 338 -3.02 -13.05 -2.89
CA PHE A 338 -2.71 -14.12 -1.94
C PHE A 338 -2.52 -13.61 -0.50
N GLY A 339 -2.02 -12.38 -0.36
CA GLY A 339 -1.91 -11.66 0.93
C GLY A 339 -3.25 -11.30 1.60
N ARG A 340 -4.38 -11.53 0.92
CA ARG A 340 -5.75 -11.38 1.46
C ARG A 340 -6.37 -12.70 1.92
N CYS A 341 -5.78 -13.84 1.59
CA CYS A 341 -6.23 -15.16 2.06
C CYS A 341 -5.43 -15.56 3.30
N ALA A 342 -6.08 -16.11 4.34
CA ALA A 342 -5.44 -16.55 5.59
C ALA A 342 -4.39 -15.53 6.10
N ARG A 343 -4.81 -14.27 6.24
CA ARG A 343 -3.95 -13.14 6.62
C ARG A 343 -3.79 -13.03 8.13
N TYR A 344 -4.79 -13.43 8.92
CA TYR A 344 -4.82 -13.25 10.36
C TYR A 344 -4.27 -14.43 11.18
N GLY A 345 -3.71 -15.45 10.52
CA GLY A 345 -3.28 -16.71 11.13
C GLY A 345 -4.20 -17.83 10.71
#